data_AF-C6X7Z6-F1
#
_entry.id   AF-C6X7Z6-F1
#
_cell.length_a   1.000
_cell.length_b   1.000
_cell.length_c   1.000
_cell.angle_alpha   90.00
_cell.angle_beta   90.00
_cell.angle_gamma   90.00
#
_symmetry.space_group_name_H-M   'P 1'
#
loop_
_entity.id
_entity.type
_entity.pdbx_description
1 polymer ?
#
loop_
_entity_poly.entity_id
_entity_poly.type
_entity_poly.pdbx_seq_one_letter_code
_entity_poly.pdbx_strand_id
1 'polypeptide(L)'
;MKLSIKDRINKSIKASKANVFVRSDFKKFGGYDQVGRALKEVIEAGNLVKMGYGVYSKAEKSALSGKPIPIATITEAGLMVMNKLGVKADVGYFARLYRDGKTTQIPMKEVIAVEKPITRKIYFGKRVLEYEKYK
;
A
#
# COMPACT_ATOMS: atom_id res chain seq x y z
N MET A 1 -28.31 16.15 5.29
CA MET A 1 -27.64 15.28 6.29
C MET A 1 -26.13 15.40 6.11
N LYS A 2 -25.35 15.66 7.17
CA LYS A 2 -23.88 15.81 7.08
C LYS A 2 -23.25 14.42 7.01
N LEU A 3 -22.51 14.11 5.93
CA LEU A 3 -21.83 12.82 5.79
C LEU A 3 -20.80 12.61 6.90
N SER A 4 -20.73 11.39 7.44
CA SER A 4 -19.73 11.02 8.43
C SER A 4 -18.32 11.07 7.83
N ILE A 5 -17.28 11.15 8.67
CA ILE A 5 -15.88 11.11 8.23
C ILE A 5 -15.60 9.80 7.48
N LYS A 6 -16.14 8.68 7.98
CA LYS A 6 -16.07 7.36 7.33
C LYS A 6 -16.64 7.41 5.91
N ASP A 7 -17.84 7.97 5.73
CA ASP A 7 -18.49 7.99 4.42
C ASP A 7 -17.74 8.86 3.42
N ARG A 8 -17.19 9.99 3.89
CA ARG A 8 -16.33 10.87 3.07
C ARG A 8 -15.05 10.16 2.65
N ILE A 9 -14.41 9.43 3.56
CA ILE A 9 -13.22 8.62 3.27
C ILE A 9 -13.56 7.50 2.28
N ASN A 10 -14.62 6.73 2.52
CA ASN A 10 -15.08 5.66 1.62
C ASN A 10 -15.39 6.19 0.22
N LYS A 11 -16.10 7.31 0.11
CA LYS A 11 -16.40 7.95 -1.17
C LYS A 11 -15.11 8.37 -1.89
N SER A 12 -14.14 8.92 -1.17
CA SER A 12 -12.84 9.30 -1.71
C SER A 12 -12.04 8.09 -2.21
N ILE A 13 -12.07 6.97 -1.48
CA ILE A 13 -11.37 5.73 -1.86
C ILE A 13 -12.00 5.15 -3.13
N LYS A 14 -13.34 5.08 -3.20
CA LYS A 14 -14.07 4.56 -4.37
C LYS A 14 -13.82 5.40 -5.62
N ALA A 15 -13.79 6.73 -5.49
CA ALA A 15 -13.54 7.63 -6.61
C ALA A 15 -12.05 7.67 -7.06
N SER A 16 -11.13 7.32 -6.17
CA SER A 16 -9.70 7.33 -6.47
C SER A 16 -9.31 6.22 -7.45
N LYS A 17 -8.47 6.53 -8.43
CA LYS A 17 -7.81 5.52 -9.27
C LYS A 17 -6.65 4.82 -8.57
N ALA A 18 -6.08 5.43 -7.53
CA ALA A 18 -5.00 4.83 -6.77
C ALA A 18 -5.50 3.62 -5.96
N ASN A 19 -4.71 2.56 -5.93
CA ASN A 19 -4.99 1.37 -5.13
C ASN A 19 -4.39 1.45 -3.72
N VAL A 20 -3.34 2.26 -3.53
CA VAL A 20 -2.63 2.37 -2.25
C VAL A 20 -2.67 3.81 -1.74
N PHE A 21 -2.87 3.93 -0.43
CA PHE A 21 -3.03 5.17 0.28
C PHE A 21 -2.11 5.22 1.49
N VAL A 22 -1.60 6.41 1.78
CA VAL A 22 -0.94 6.71 3.04
C VAL A 22 -1.90 7.52 3.90
N ARG A 23 -1.73 7.47 5.22
CA ARG A 23 -2.61 8.22 6.13
C ARG A 23 -2.67 9.72 5.83
N SER A 24 -1.58 10.31 5.35
CA SER A 24 -1.55 11.74 4.98
C SER A 24 -2.55 12.09 3.87
N ASP A 25 -2.95 11.13 3.03
CA ASP A 25 -3.98 11.33 2.00
C ASP A 25 -5.35 11.69 2.60
N PHE A 26 -5.58 11.34 3.87
CA PHE A 26 -6.88 11.52 4.55
C PHE A 26 -6.90 12.69 5.53
N LYS A 27 -5.81 13.47 5.68
CA LYS A 27 -5.72 14.60 6.62
C LYS A 27 -6.83 15.65 6.43
N LYS A 28 -7.30 15.84 5.19
CA LYS A 28 -8.40 16.78 4.87
C LYS A 28 -9.76 16.39 5.45
N PHE A 29 -9.93 15.18 5.96
CA PHE A 29 -11.21 14.70 6.48
C PHE A 29 -11.39 14.93 7.99
N GLY A 30 -10.31 15.14 8.73
CA GLY A 30 -10.37 15.41 10.17
C GLY A 30 -9.02 15.30 10.87
N GLY A 31 -9.05 15.40 12.20
CA GLY A 31 -7.86 15.24 13.04
C GLY A 31 -7.29 13.82 13.03
N TYR A 32 -6.11 13.66 13.62
CA TYR A 32 -5.36 12.39 13.63
C TYR A 32 -6.25 11.24 14.13
N ASP A 33 -6.84 11.34 15.32
CA ASP A 33 -7.63 10.26 15.91
C ASP A 33 -8.94 10.00 15.16
N GLN A 34 -9.59 11.05 14.66
CA GLN A 34 -10.82 10.92 13.88
C GLN A 34 -10.58 10.13 12.59
N VAL A 35 -9.51 10.47 11.86
CA VAL A 35 -9.10 9.73 10.65
C VAL A 35 -8.70 8.30 11.00
N GLY A 36 -8.00 8.10 12.11
CA GLY A 36 -7.62 6.76 12.58
C GLY A 36 -8.82 5.87 12.86
N ARG A 37 -9.82 6.38 13.59
CA ARG A 37 -11.07 5.68 13.88
C ARG A 37 -11.84 5.36 12.59
N ALA A 38 -12.02 6.36 11.72
CA ALA A 38 -12.71 6.16 10.46
C ALA A 38 -12.00 5.13 9.56
N LEU A 39 -10.67 5.15 9.45
CA LEU A 39 -9.92 4.14 8.69
C LEU A 39 -10.07 2.74 9.28
N LYS A 40 -10.10 2.61 10.61
CA LYS A 40 -10.37 1.32 11.27
C LYS A 40 -11.73 0.77 10.86
N GLU A 41 -12.77 1.58 10.92
CA GLU A 41 -14.13 1.17 10.50
C GLU A 41 -14.20 0.82 9.00
N VAL A 42 -13.42 1.48 8.14
CA VAL A 42 -13.35 1.17 6.70
C VAL A 42 -12.64 -0.18 6.46
N ILE A 43 -11.64 -0.51 7.27
CA ILE A 43 -10.95 -1.81 7.24
C ILE A 43 -11.89 -2.92 7.73
N GLU A 44 -12.61 -2.68 8.82
CA GLU A 44 -13.61 -3.64 9.35
C GLU A 44 -14.75 -3.88 8.36
N ALA A 45 -15.13 -2.86 7.59
CA ALA A 45 -16.08 -3.01 6.48
C ALA A 45 -15.50 -3.75 5.26
N GLY A 46 -14.21 -4.07 5.24
CA GLY A 46 -13.56 -4.83 4.18
C GLY A 46 -13.27 -4.04 2.89
N ASN A 47 -13.35 -2.70 2.91
CA ASN A 47 -13.05 -1.85 1.75
C ASN A 47 -11.55 -1.52 1.62
N LEU A 48 -10.83 -1.61 2.73
CA LEU A 48 -9.38 -1.43 2.81
C LEU A 48 -8.74 -2.58 3.58
N VAL A 49 -7.48 -2.84 3.26
CA VAL A 49 -6.59 -3.65 4.09
C VAL A 49 -5.40 -2.80 4.53
N LYS A 50 -4.95 -3.01 5.76
CA LYS A 50 -3.75 -2.38 6.29
C LYS A 50 -2.52 -3.15 5.83
N MET A 51 -1.57 -2.47 5.20
CA MET A 51 -0.33 -3.08 4.70
C MET A 51 0.92 -2.60 5.46
N GLY A 52 0.75 -1.99 6.64
CA GLY A 52 1.85 -1.48 7.44
C GLY A 52 1.48 -0.26 8.26
N TYR A 53 2.49 0.46 8.77
CA TYR A 53 2.26 1.67 9.54
C TYR A 53 1.79 2.82 8.63
N GLY A 54 0.49 3.13 8.72
CA GLY A 54 -0.14 4.22 7.96
C GLY A 54 -0.22 3.96 6.46
N VAL A 55 -0.11 2.70 6.03
CA VAL A 55 -0.23 2.25 4.63
C VAL A 55 -1.47 1.38 4.49
N TYR A 56 -2.28 1.68 3.49
CA TYR A 56 -3.54 1.00 3.23
C TYR A 56 -3.65 0.69 1.73
N SER A 57 -4.20 -0.47 1.39
CA SER A 57 -4.58 -0.81 0.02
C SER A 57 -6.09 -0.96 -0.06
N LYS A 58 -6.68 -0.64 -1.22
CA LYS A 58 -8.02 -1.12 -1.57
C LYS A 58 -8.05 -2.63 -1.42
N ALA A 59 -9.19 -3.09 -0.94
CA ALA A 59 -9.43 -4.49 -0.71
C ALA A 59 -10.37 -5.06 -1.76
N GLU A 60 -10.11 -6.30 -2.13
CA GLU A 60 -11.00 -7.15 -2.91
C GLU A 60 -11.31 -8.41 -2.11
N LYS A 61 -12.46 -9.04 -2.37
CA LYS A 61 -12.83 -10.28 -1.72
C LYS A 61 -12.05 -11.44 -2.35
N SER A 62 -11.27 -12.16 -1.53
CA SER A 62 -10.58 -13.36 -1.98
C SER A 62 -11.58 -14.42 -2.46
N ALA A 63 -11.41 -14.93 -3.68
CA ALA A 63 -12.20 -16.04 -4.21
C ALA A 63 -12.03 -17.33 -3.38
N LEU A 64 -10.87 -17.53 -2.76
CA LEU A 64 -10.55 -18.74 -2.00
C LEU A 64 -11.07 -18.68 -0.55
N SER A 65 -10.86 -17.56 0.13
CA SER A 65 -11.14 -17.44 1.57
C SER A 65 -12.33 -16.57 1.92
N GLY A 66 -12.87 -15.81 0.97
CA GLY A 66 -13.88 -14.78 1.21
C GLY A 66 -13.39 -13.58 2.03
N LYS A 67 -12.12 -13.56 2.46
CA LYS A 67 -11.53 -12.49 3.26
C LYS A 67 -11.04 -11.34 2.38
N PRO A 68 -11.03 -10.09 2.88
CA PRO A 68 -10.46 -8.96 2.17
C PRO A 68 -8.94 -9.13 1.94
N ILE A 69 -8.49 -9.00 0.70
CA ILE A 69 -7.08 -9.04 0.27
C ILE A 69 -6.72 -7.75 -0.45
N PRO A 70 -5.45 -7.29 -0.41
CA PRO A 70 -5.04 -6.10 -1.13
C PRO A 70 -5.13 -6.34 -2.64
N ILE A 71 -5.66 -5.37 -3.36
CA ILE A 71 -5.62 -5.35 -4.83
C ILE A 71 -4.17 -5.13 -5.32
N ALA A 72 -3.43 -4.25 -4.65
CA ALA A 72 -2.03 -3.99 -4.99
C ALA A 72 -1.13 -5.08 -4.42
N THR A 73 -0.13 -5.49 -5.20
CA THR A 73 0.97 -6.32 -4.70
C THR A 73 1.80 -5.55 -3.67
N ILE A 74 2.62 -6.27 -2.90
CA ILE A 74 3.48 -5.66 -1.88
C ILE A 74 4.52 -4.74 -2.52
N THR A 75 5.13 -5.15 -3.63
CA THR A 75 6.05 -4.32 -4.41
C THR A 75 5.37 -3.05 -4.95
N GLU A 76 4.19 -3.16 -5.57
CA GLU A 76 3.43 -1.99 -6.05
C GLU A 76 3.06 -1.03 -4.92
N ALA A 77 2.64 -1.57 -3.78
CA ALA A 77 2.36 -0.78 -2.59
C ALA A 77 3.61 -0.05 -2.10
N GLY A 78 4.76 -0.73 -2.09
CA GLY A 78 6.05 -0.15 -1.81
C GLY A 78 6.35 1.05 -2.70
N LEU A 79 6.31 0.86 -4.02
CA LEU A 79 6.61 1.90 -5.00
C LEU A 79 5.65 3.11 -4.90
N MET A 80 4.34 2.87 -4.77
CA MET A 80 3.36 3.94 -4.60
C MET A 80 3.56 4.72 -3.30
N VAL A 81 3.89 4.03 -2.21
CA VAL A 81 4.19 4.68 -0.93
C VAL A 81 5.44 5.53 -1.05
N MET A 82 6.52 5.04 -1.67
CA MET A 82 7.74 5.82 -1.86
C MET A 82 7.49 7.07 -2.70
N ASN A 83 6.74 6.94 -3.79
CA ASN A 83 6.32 8.09 -4.60
C ASN A 83 5.55 9.13 -3.77
N LYS A 84 4.60 8.69 -2.93
CA LYS A 84 3.83 9.57 -2.03
C LYS A 84 4.67 10.23 -0.95
N LEU A 85 5.82 9.65 -0.60
CA LEU A 85 6.78 10.21 0.35
C LEU A 85 7.83 11.11 -0.32
N GLY A 86 7.82 11.22 -1.65
CA GLY A 86 8.85 11.92 -2.41
C GLY A 86 10.22 11.22 -2.40
N VAL A 87 10.23 9.90 -2.23
CA VAL A 87 11.44 9.07 -2.25
C VAL A 87 11.52 8.35 -3.59
N LYS A 88 12.62 8.52 -4.33
CA LYS A 88 12.83 7.75 -5.56
C LYS A 88 13.01 6.27 -5.22
N ALA A 89 12.28 5.43 -5.93
CA ALA A 89 12.34 3.99 -5.79
C ALA A 89 12.11 3.29 -7.12
N ASP A 90 12.66 2.09 -7.26
CA ASP A 90 12.43 1.17 -8.38
C ASP A 90 12.35 -0.26 -7.82
N VAL A 91 11.95 -1.21 -8.65
CA VAL A 91 12.05 -2.63 -8.31
C VAL A 91 13.49 -3.01 -7.95
N GLY A 92 13.65 -4.01 -7.09
CA GLY A 92 14.96 -4.51 -6.67
C GLY A 92 15.76 -5.14 -7.81
N TYR A 93 17.04 -5.40 -7.55
CA TYR A 93 18.03 -5.84 -8.53
C TYR A 93 17.58 -7.04 -9.36
N PHE A 94 17.14 -8.13 -8.71
CA PHE A 94 16.69 -9.33 -9.43
C PHE A 94 15.43 -9.09 -10.25
N ALA A 95 14.49 -8.30 -9.74
CA ALA A 95 13.29 -7.92 -10.48
C ALA A 95 13.62 -7.02 -11.68
N ARG A 96 14.64 -6.17 -11.57
CA ARG A 96 15.18 -5.36 -12.68
C ARG A 96 15.80 -6.25 -13.75
N LEU A 97 16.64 -7.22 -13.39
CA LEU A 97 17.22 -8.16 -14.34
C LEU A 97 16.14 -8.96 -15.08
N TYR A 98 15.11 -9.41 -14.35
CA TYR A 98 13.98 -10.15 -14.94
C TYR A 98 13.18 -9.27 -15.90
N ARG A 99 12.84 -8.04 -15.48
CA ARG A 99 12.15 -7.03 -16.32
C ARG A 99 12.95 -6.72 -17.60
N ASP A 100 14.26 -6.61 -17.49
CA ASP A 100 15.16 -6.29 -18.61
C ASP A 100 15.47 -7.50 -19.52
N GLY A 101 14.92 -8.69 -19.23
CA GLY A 101 15.19 -9.92 -19.99
C GLY A 101 16.60 -10.49 -19.83
N LYS A 102 17.36 -10.05 -18.82
CA LYS A 102 18.73 -10.50 -18.53
C LYS A 102 18.79 -11.80 -17.75
N THR A 103 17.66 -12.28 -17.24
CA THR A 103 17.51 -13.56 -16.55
C THR A 103 16.12 -14.12 -16.80
N THR A 104 16.01 -15.45 -16.79
CA THR A 104 14.73 -16.17 -16.80
C THR A 104 14.28 -16.54 -15.38
N GLN A 105 15.13 -16.32 -14.38
CA GLN A 105 14.79 -16.62 -12.98
C GLN A 105 13.77 -15.60 -12.45
N ILE A 106 12.64 -16.11 -11.96
CA ILE A 106 11.59 -15.30 -11.35
C ILE A 106 12.05 -14.89 -9.93
N PRO A 107 12.05 -13.59 -9.58
CA PRO A 107 12.43 -13.15 -8.25
C PRO A 107 11.45 -13.67 -7.18
N MET A 108 11.99 -14.33 -6.15
CA MET A 108 11.18 -14.90 -5.06
C MET A 108 10.86 -13.89 -3.96
N LYS A 109 11.74 -12.90 -3.76
CA LYS A 109 11.62 -11.89 -2.69
C LYS A 109 10.96 -10.61 -3.21
N GLU A 110 10.12 -10.02 -2.38
CA GLU A 110 9.58 -8.68 -2.59
C GLU A 110 10.63 -7.65 -2.17
N VAL A 111 11.37 -7.11 -3.13
CA VAL A 111 12.44 -6.14 -2.88
C VAL A 111 12.21 -4.89 -3.72
N ILE A 112 12.34 -3.72 -3.11
CA ILE A 112 12.47 -2.45 -3.84
C ILE A 112 13.78 -1.74 -3.49
N ALA A 113 14.36 -1.10 -4.50
CA ALA A 113 15.51 -0.24 -4.35
C ALA A 113 15.03 1.18 -4.00
N VAL A 114 15.58 1.78 -2.93
CA VAL A 114 15.20 3.12 -2.45
C VAL A 114 16.41 4.05 -2.37
N GLU A 115 16.21 5.32 -2.74
CA GLU A 115 17.26 6.34 -2.71
C GLU A 115 17.76 6.64 -1.28
N LYS A 116 16.84 6.63 -0.31
CA LYS A 116 17.10 6.96 1.09
C LYS A 116 16.65 5.81 1.99
N PRO A 117 17.29 5.58 3.16
CA PRO A 117 16.88 4.52 4.08
C PRO A 117 15.43 4.68 4.54
N ILE A 118 14.66 3.58 4.50
CA ILE A 118 13.26 3.54 4.92
C ILE A 118 13.10 2.52 6.05
N THR A 119 12.53 2.97 7.16
CA THR A 119 12.22 2.11 8.33
C THR A 119 10.78 1.60 8.34
N ARG A 120 9.92 2.17 7.49
CA ARG A 120 8.50 1.81 7.44
C ARG A 120 8.34 0.38 6.92
N LYS A 121 7.78 -0.51 7.74
CA LYS A 121 7.47 -1.88 7.32
C LYS A 121 6.20 -1.91 6.46
N ILE A 122 6.32 -2.55 5.29
CA ILE A 122 5.19 -2.83 4.40
C ILE A 122 5.06 -4.35 4.28
N TYR A 123 3.88 -4.90 4.55
CA TYR A 123 3.64 -6.34 4.60
C TYR A 123 2.17 -6.67 4.41
N PHE A 124 1.89 -7.90 3.98
CA PHE A 124 0.56 -8.50 4.03
C PHE A 124 0.68 -10.01 4.27
N GLY A 125 -0.04 -10.51 5.28
CA GLY A 125 0.14 -11.88 5.75
C GLY A 125 1.59 -12.15 6.19
N LYS A 126 2.21 -13.19 5.62
CA LYS A 126 3.61 -13.57 5.89
C LYS A 126 4.62 -12.88 4.97
N ARG A 127 4.16 -12.18 3.93
CA ARG A 127 5.03 -11.54 2.94
C ARG A 127 5.39 -10.13 3.41
N VAL A 128 6.67 -9.80 3.35
CA VAL A 128 7.24 -8.54 3.83
C VAL A 128 8.08 -7.93 2.70
N LEU A 129 7.96 -6.61 2.53
CA LEU A 129 8.80 -5.85 1.61
C LEU A 129 10.19 -5.63 2.23
N GLU A 130 11.23 -6.02 1.50
CA GLU A 130 12.62 -5.70 1.82
C GLU A 130 13.07 -4.47 1.02
N TYR A 131 13.99 -3.71 1.61
CA TYR A 131 14.58 -2.52 0.99
C TYR A 131 16.05 -2.77 0.67
N GLU A 132 16.47 -2.37 -0.52
CA GLU A 132 17.88 -2.29 -0.89
C GLU A 132 18.24 -0.87 -1.33
N LYS A 133 19.55 -0.59 -1.44
CA LYS A 133 20.03 0.73 -1.86
C LYS A 133 19.84 0.91 -3.37
N TYR A 134 19.32 2.06 -3.77
CA TYR A 134 19.29 2.49 -5.18
C TYR A 134 20.71 2.46 -5.75
N LYS A 135 20.93 1.58 -6.73
CA LYS A 135 22.12 1.53 -7.58
C LYS A 135 21.75 2.01 -8.98
#